data_AF-A0A848W623-F1
#
_entry.id   AF-A0A848W623-F1
#
_cell.length_a   1.000
_cell.length_b   1.000
_cell.length_c   1.000
_cell.angle_alpha   90.00
_cell.angle_beta   90.00
_cell.angle_gamma   90.00
#
_symmetry.space_group_name_H-M   'P 1'
#
loop_
_entity.id
_entity.type
_entity.pdbx_description
1 polymer ?
#
loop_
_entity_poly.entity_id
_entity_poly.type
_entity_poly.pdbx_seq_one_letter_code
_entity_poly.pdbx_strand_id
1 'polypeptide(L)'
;MAKYRNSPQRTRSNGCQFRHCLKRVASTVIVGLVAGAPASNVSAQEAERRPNDFERAYTAIALDMESADLCGKISPNAVSRAPFNSTGTRIVSERSRCFFNVALRTLNPHHCGDVRQVGSRRQGGHYSNANCQKLIAQGRRFNASLSFNHKLILQAVGYTDADVTARFPRHPTEDSWLPYYHSFFRLSDGGLQRRLPRLPDFSSN
;
A
#
# COMPACT_ATOMS: atom_id res chain seq x y z
N MET A 1 -47.94 -10.40 2.05
CA MET A 1 -48.59 -9.54 1.05
C MET A 1 -48.82 -8.17 1.68
N ALA A 2 -48.00 -7.18 1.35
CA ALA A 2 -48.23 -5.79 1.70
C ALA A 2 -47.82 -4.93 0.50
N LYS A 3 -48.81 -4.22 -0.05
CA LYS A 3 -48.76 -3.25 -1.14
C LYS A 3 -48.40 -1.86 -0.57
N TYR A 4 -48.11 -0.94 -1.51
CA TYR A 4 -48.01 0.53 -1.39
C TYR A 4 -46.59 1.09 -1.15
N ARG A 5 -46.10 2.12 -1.86
CA ARG A 5 -46.62 2.96 -2.95
C ARG A 5 -45.40 3.66 -3.60
N ASN A 6 -45.36 3.70 -4.93
CA ASN A 6 -44.53 4.64 -5.69
C ASN A 6 -44.95 6.09 -5.38
N SER A 7 -44.00 7.03 -5.36
CA SER A 7 -44.01 8.17 -6.30
C SER A 7 -42.77 9.09 -6.18
N PRO A 8 -42.42 9.81 -7.27
CA PRO A 8 -41.15 10.50 -7.51
C PRO A 8 -41.23 12.02 -7.30
N GLN A 9 -40.12 12.75 -7.43
CA GLN A 9 -39.91 14.11 -8.05
C GLN A 9 -38.47 14.54 -7.68
N ARG A 10 -37.47 14.60 -8.58
CA ARG A 10 -37.16 15.60 -9.63
C ARG A 10 -37.20 17.06 -9.15
N THR A 11 -36.06 17.60 -8.73
CA THR A 11 -35.81 19.05 -8.73
C THR A 11 -34.52 19.37 -9.50
N ARG A 12 -34.72 20.10 -10.61
CA ARG A 12 -33.73 20.90 -11.34
C ARG A 12 -33.30 22.11 -10.49
N SER A 13 -32.05 22.53 -10.61
CA SER A 13 -31.60 23.94 -10.60
C SER A 13 -30.11 23.95 -10.94
N ASN A 14 -29.66 24.37 -12.12
CA ASN A 14 -29.52 25.73 -12.66
C ASN A 14 -28.47 26.60 -11.94
N GLY A 15 -27.51 27.11 -12.73
CA GLY A 15 -26.65 28.27 -12.43
C GLY A 15 -25.36 27.91 -11.69
N CYS A 16 -24.16 28.34 -12.07
CA CYS A 16 -23.78 29.59 -12.71
C CYS A 16 -22.62 29.38 -13.70
N GLN A 17 -22.84 29.83 -14.93
CA GLN A 17 -21.77 30.34 -15.79
C GLN A 17 -21.18 31.58 -15.12
N PHE A 18 -19.86 31.64 -14.97
CA PHE A 18 -19.14 32.91 -14.94
C PHE A 18 -17.89 32.79 -15.81
N ARG A 19 -18.09 33.10 -17.09
CA ARG A 19 -17.08 33.60 -18.01
C ARG A 19 -16.69 35.00 -17.53
N HIS A 20 -15.42 35.24 -17.22
CA HIS A 20 -14.73 36.55 -17.21
C HIS A 20 -13.25 36.24 -16.82
N CYS A 21 -12.20 36.86 -17.31
CA CYS A 21 -12.05 37.97 -18.23
C CYS A 21 -10.66 37.87 -18.86
N LEU A 22 -10.62 37.98 -20.18
CA LEU A 22 -9.43 38.16 -21.00
C LEU A 22 -8.86 39.56 -20.70
N LYS A 23 -7.65 39.67 -20.12
CA LYS A 23 -6.80 40.87 -20.30
C LYS A 23 -5.34 40.46 -20.43
N ARG A 24 -4.92 40.47 -21.69
CA ARG A 24 -3.52 40.53 -22.13
C ARG A 24 -2.92 41.84 -21.60
N VAL A 25 -1.79 41.75 -20.89
CA VAL A 25 -0.84 42.86 -20.76
C VAL A 25 0.48 42.35 -21.28
N ALA A 26 0.93 43.02 -22.32
CA ALA A 26 2.21 42.85 -23.00
C ALA A 26 3.29 43.72 -22.34
N SER A 27 4.55 43.39 -22.66
CA SER A 27 5.79 44.13 -22.34
C SER A 27 6.32 43.86 -20.92
N THR A 28 7.60 43.57 -20.67
CA THR A 28 8.82 43.99 -21.36
C THR A 28 9.96 42.99 -21.09
N VAL A 29 10.85 42.91 -22.07
CA VAL A 29 12.11 42.15 -22.17
C VAL A 29 13.09 42.41 -21.01
N ILE A 30 13.64 41.35 -20.42
CA ILE A 30 15.03 41.33 -19.90
C ILE A 30 15.69 40.04 -20.39
N VAL A 31 16.60 40.18 -21.36
CA VAL A 31 17.54 39.14 -21.78
C VAL A 31 18.67 39.13 -20.76
N GLY A 32 18.57 38.24 -19.78
CA GLY A 32 19.64 37.91 -18.84
C GLY A 32 20.23 36.54 -19.22
N LEU A 33 21.36 36.56 -19.93
CA LEU A 33 22.11 35.37 -20.32
C LEU A 33 22.88 34.86 -19.09
N VAL A 34 22.22 34.08 -18.24
CA VAL A 34 22.89 33.30 -17.19
C VAL A 34 23.20 31.94 -17.77
N ALA A 35 24.46 31.72 -18.13
CA ALA A 35 25.01 30.43 -18.49
C ALA A 35 25.01 29.52 -17.24
N GLY A 36 23.84 29.00 -16.89
CA GLY A 36 23.70 27.93 -15.92
C GLY A 36 24.20 26.64 -16.54
N ALA A 37 25.36 26.16 -16.09
CA ALA A 37 25.81 24.81 -16.36
C ALA A 37 24.64 23.84 -16.07
N PRO A 38 24.39 22.84 -16.93
CA PRO A 38 23.41 21.82 -16.60
C PRO A 38 23.91 21.13 -15.34
N ALA A 39 23.28 21.44 -14.20
CA ALA A 39 23.33 20.56 -13.05
C ALA A 39 22.72 19.26 -13.54
N SER A 40 23.59 18.33 -13.94
CA SER A 40 23.23 16.95 -14.15
C SER A 40 22.65 16.49 -12.83
N ASN A 41 21.33 16.57 -12.72
CA ASN A 41 20.54 15.85 -11.74
C ASN A 41 20.72 14.37 -12.09
N VAL A 42 21.89 13.83 -11.78
CA VAL A 42 22.06 12.42 -11.50
C VAL A 42 21.24 12.24 -10.23
N SER A 43 19.92 12.13 -10.39
CA SER A 43 19.11 11.49 -9.38
C SER A 43 19.76 10.13 -9.24
N ALA A 44 20.54 9.95 -8.17
CA ALA A 44 21.03 8.64 -7.80
C ALA A 44 19.77 7.79 -7.71
N GLN A 45 19.53 7.02 -8.77
CA GLN A 45 18.44 6.08 -8.82
C GLN A 45 18.86 5.05 -7.78
N GLU A 46 18.36 5.25 -6.56
CA GLU A 46 18.77 4.49 -5.40
C GLU A 46 18.62 3.01 -5.75
N ALA A 47 19.69 2.26 -5.52
CA ALA A 47 19.83 0.94 -6.11
C ALA A 47 18.71 0.03 -5.61
N GLU A 48 18.08 -0.70 -6.53
CA GLU A 48 17.13 -1.75 -6.20
C GLU A 48 17.70 -2.66 -5.09
N ARG A 49 16.95 -2.82 -4.00
CA ARG A 49 17.39 -3.59 -2.83
C ARG A 49 16.35 -4.64 -2.44
N ARG A 50 16.78 -5.64 -1.68
CA ARG A 50 15.84 -6.60 -1.07
C ARG A 50 15.00 -5.88 0.00
N PRO A 51 13.72 -6.26 0.17
CA PRO A 51 12.93 -5.79 1.30
C PRO A 51 13.55 -6.25 2.62
N ASN A 52 13.42 -5.42 3.66
CA ASN A 52 13.75 -5.82 5.02
C ASN A 52 12.58 -6.55 5.71
N ASP A 53 12.75 -6.97 6.96
CA ASP A 53 11.71 -7.71 7.70
C ASP A 53 10.45 -6.88 7.97
N PHE A 54 10.59 -5.58 8.24
CA PHE A 54 9.46 -4.68 8.45
C PHE A 54 8.62 -4.51 7.18
N GLU A 55 9.26 -4.28 6.04
CA GLU A 55 8.58 -4.12 4.75
C GLU A 55 7.81 -5.40 4.33
N ARG A 56 8.38 -6.58 4.62
CA ARG A 56 7.65 -7.85 4.45
C ARG A 56 6.44 -7.94 5.38
N ALA A 57 6.61 -7.58 6.64
CA ALA A 57 5.53 -7.60 7.63
C ALA A 57 4.40 -6.62 7.28
N TYR A 58 4.71 -5.46 6.67
CA TYR A 58 3.68 -4.49 6.25
C TYR A 58 2.66 -5.11 5.31
N THR A 59 3.09 -5.98 4.40
CA THR A 59 2.16 -6.69 3.51
C THR A 59 1.26 -7.66 4.25
N ALA A 60 1.80 -8.40 5.23
CA ALA A 60 1.01 -9.33 6.04
C ALA A 60 -0.03 -8.60 6.88
N ILE A 61 0.40 -7.55 7.60
CA ILE A 61 -0.47 -6.77 8.48
C ILE A 61 -1.53 -6.02 7.65
N ALA A 62 -1.15 -5.42 6.51
CA ALA A 62 -2.10 -4.77 5.60
C ALA A 62 -3.20 -5.72 5.13
N LEU A 63 -2.86 -6.98 4.86
CA LEU A 63 -3.82 -8.01 4.48
C LEU A 63 -4.73 -8.43 5.63
N ASP A 64 -4.17 -8.65 6.82
CA ASP A 64 -4.94 -9.06 8.00
C ASP A 64 -5.88 -7.94 8.48
N MET A 65 -5.50 -6.68 8.25
CA MET A 65 -6.29 -5.50 8.59
C MET A 65 -7.18 -4.99 7.46
N GLU A 66 -7.09 -5.58 6.27
CA GLU A 66 -7.79 -5.11 5.08
C GLU A 66 -7.56 -3.61 4.77
N SER A 67 -6.39 -3.08 5.12
CA SER A 67 -6.01 -1.67 4.92
C SER A 67 -4.74 -1.54 4.11
N ALA A 68 -4.73 -0.60 3.17
CA ALA A 68 -3.57 -0.32 2.32
C ALA A 68 -2.57 0.67 2.95
N ASP A 69 -2.86 1.23 4.13
CA ASP A 69 -2.05 2.31 4.72
C ASP A 69 -0.57 1.90 4.92
N LEU A 70 -0.32 0.66 5.34
CA LEU A 70 1.03 0.15 5.53
C LEU A 70 1.75 -0.14 4.20
N CYS A 71 1.03 -0.35 3.09
CA CYS A 71 1.66 -0.55 1.79
C CYS A 71 2.45 0.69 1.36
N GLY A 72 1.96 1.89 1.69
CA GLY A 72 2.65 3.16 1.39
C GLY A 72 4.00 3.31 2.08
N LYS A 73 4.18 2.67 3.25
CA LYS A 73 5.42 2.71 4.04
C LYS A 73 6.53 1.81 3.52
N ILE A 74 6.26 0.92 2.57
CA ILE A 74 7.27 0.06 1.94
C ILE A 74 8.10 0.92 0.98
N SER A 75 9.43 0.79 0.92
CA SER A 75 10.24 1.57 -0.03
C SER A 75 9.87 1.30 -1.50
N PRO A 76 9.90 2.33 -2.37
CA PRO A 76 9.80 2.13 -3.82
C PRO A 76 10.91 1.24 -4.39
N ASN A 77 12.09 1.21 -3.76
CA ASN A 77 13.28 0.48 -4.19
C ASN A 77 13.32 -0.97 -3.66
N ALA A 78 12.41 -1.34 -2.76
CA ALA A 78 12.28 -2.68 -2.23
C ALA A 78 11.70 -3.63 -3.31
N VAL A 79 12.56 -4.51 -3.83
CA VAL A 79 12.19 -5.49 -4.85
C VAL A 79 12.51 -6.92 -4.41
N SER A 80 11.59 -7.83 -4.73
CA SER A 80 11.82 -9.27 -4.65
C SER A 80 12.16 -9.84 -6.02
N ARG A 81 13.15 -10.74 -6.03
CA ARG A 81 13.56 -11.49 -7.21
C ARG A 81 13.11 -12.93 -7.04
N ALA A 82 12.13 -13.35 -7.83
CA ALA A 82 11.72 -14.76 -7.88
C ALA A 82 12.40 -15.44 -9.08
N PRO A 83 13.11 -16.56 -8.88
CA PRO A 83 13.55 -17.38 -10.00
C PRO A 83 12.31 -17.89 -10.76
N PHE A 84 12.32 -17.81 -12.08
CA PHE A 84 11.31 -18.48 -12.87
C PHE A 84 11.56 -20.00 -12.88
N ASN A 85 10.48 -20.75 -13.11
CA ASN A 85 10.56 -22.13 -13.57
C ASN A 85 10.81 -22.21 -15.11
N SER A 86 10.92 -21.07 -15.82
CA SER A 86 11.29 -20.94 -17.24
C SER A 86 11.87 -19.53 -17.58
N THR A 87 13.12 -19.46 -18.06
CA THR A 87 13.80 -18.32 -18.73
C THR A 87 13.48 -16.88 -18.26
N GLY A 88 14.00 -16.48 -17.09
CA GLY A 88 14.15 -15.06 -16.68
C GLY A 88 13.95 -14.77 -15.18
N THR A 89 14.57 -13.74 -14.60
CA THR A 89 14.31 -13.38 -13.19
C THR A 89 13.12 -12.43 -13.10
N ARG A 90 12.04 -12.78 -12.38
CA ARG A 90 10.93 -11.83 -12.15
C ARG A 90 11.33 -10.87 -11.04
N ILE A 91 11.39 -9.59 -11.36
CA ILE A 91 11.55 -8.51 -10.38
C ILE A 91 10.15 -7.99 -10.03
N VAL A 92 9.83 -7.94 -8.75
CA VAL A 92 8.54 -7.48 -8.24
C VAL A 92 8.79 -6.39 -7.21
N SER A 93 8.19 -5.21 -7.39
CA SER A 93 8.15 -4.20 -6.32
C SER A 93 7.26 -4.70 -5.19
N GLU A 94 7.79 -4.64 -3.97
CA GLU A 94 7.09 -5.05 -2.78
C GLU A 94 5.92 -4.13 -2.44
N ARG A 95 6.10 -2.81 -2.62
CA ARG A 95 5.03 -1.83 -2.49
C ARG A 95 3.87 -2.18 -3.43
N SER A 96 4.15 -2.39 -4.73
CA SER A 96 3.12 -2.76 -5.70
C SER A 96 2.45 -4.10 -5.37
N ARG A 97 3.22 -5.08 -4.88
CA ARG A 97 2.69 -6.38 -4.45
C ARG A 97 1.72 -6.24 -3.28
N CYS A 98 2.05 -5.40 -2.29
CA CYS A 98 1.17 -5.12 -1.16
C CYS A 98 -0.16 -4.54 -1.61
N PHE A 99 -0.15 -3.43 -2.37
CA PHE A 99 -1.37 -2.79 -2.86
C PHE A 99 -2.22 -3.76 -3.70
N PHE A 100 -1.59 -4.52 -4.58
CA PHE A 100 -2.29 -5.52 -5.40
C PHE A 100 -3.00 -6.58 -4.54
N ASN A 101 -2.30 -7.13 -3.54
CA ASN A 101 -2.87 -8.17 -2.69
C ASN A 101 -4.01 -7.63 -1.81
N VAL A 102 -3.86 -6.41 -1.25
CA VAL A 102 -4.92 -5.73 -0.49
C VAL A 102 -6.13 -5.44 -1.38
N ALA A 103 -5.91 -4.97 -2.61
CA ALA A 103 -6.97 -4.73 -3.58
C ALA A 103 -7.79 -6.01 -3.86
N LEU A 104 -7.12 -7.15 -4.05
CA LEU A 104 -7.79 -8.43 -4.25
C LEU A 104 -8.47 -8.98 -2.98
N ARG A 105 -7.88 -8.80 -1.80
CA ARG A 105 -8.48 -9.20 -0.52
C ARG A 105 -9.83 -8.49 -0.30
N THR A 106 -9.82 -7.17 -0.48
CA THR A 106 -10.95 -6.27 -0.24
C THR A 106 -11.91 -6.13 -1.42
N LEU A 107 -11.52 -6.62 -2.61
CA LEU A 107 -12.21 -6.35 -3.88
C LEU A 107 -12.37 -4.84 -4.16
N ASN A 108 -11.47 -4.01 -3.65
CA ASN A 108 -11.51 -2.57 -3.83
C ASN A 108 -10.59 -2.13 -4.98
N PRO A 109 -11.15 -1.69 -6.13
CA PRO A 109 -10.35 -1.29 -7.30
C PRO A 109 -9.54 -0.01 -7.08
N HIS A 110 -9.85 0.79 -6.05
CA HIS A 110 -9.10 2.02 -5.77
C HIS A 110 -7.63 1.72 -5.43
N HIS A 111 -7.36 0.62 -4.73
CA HIS A 111 -6.00 0.20 -4.39
C HIS A 111 -5.19 -0.25 -5.61
N CYS A 112 -5.82 -0.56 -6.76
CA CYS A 112 -5.09 -0.87 -7.99
C CYS A 112 -4.33 0.35 -8.55
N GLY A 113 -4.73 1.58 -8.20
CA GLY A 113 -4.09 2.83 -8.66
C GLY A 113 -2.60 2.91 -8.34
N ASP A 114 -2.20 2.33 -7.20
CA ASP A 114 -0.83 2.36 -6.71
C ASP A 114 0.03 1.17 -7.18
N VAL A 115 -0.57 0.23 -7.95
CA VAL A 115 0.14 -0.93 -8.48
C VAL A 115 0.95 -0.54 -9.72
N ARG A 116 2.24 -0.32 -9.50
CA ARG A 116 3.21 -0.01 -10.56
C ARG A 116 3.87 -1.29 -11.08
N GLN A 117 3.92 -1.43 -12.39
CA GLN A 117 4.67 -2.50 -13.04
C GLN A 117 6.17 -2.19 -12.95
N VAL A 118 6.95 -3.15 -12.44
CA VAL A 118 8.42 -3.07 -12.40
C VAL A 118 8.98 -4.07 -13.42
N GLY A 119 9.94 -3.62 -14.23
CA GLY A 119 10.57 -4.41 -15.31
C GLY A 119 10.06 -4.10 -16.72
N SER A 120 10.82 -4.56 -17.73
CA SER A 120 10.51 -4.30 -19.14
C SER A 120 9.22 -4.99 -19.60
N ARG A 121 8.53 -4.40 -20.59
CA ARG A 121 7.26 -4.90 -21.20
C ARG A 121 7.26 -6.40 -21.57
N ARG A 122 8.43 -7.02 -21.78
CA ARG A 122 8.57 -8.43 -22.16
C ARG A 122 8.47 -9.42 -21.00
N GLN A 123 8.56 -8.97 -19.75
CA GLN A 123 8.47 -9.81 -18.56
C GLN A 123 7.19 -9.59 -17.75
N GLY A 124 6.10 -9.21 -18.45
CA GLY A 124 4.74 -8.96 -17.93
C GLY A 124 4.57 -9.32 -16.45
N GLY A 125 4.86 -8.38 -15.57
CA GLY A 125 4.68 -8.59 -14.14
C GLY A 125 3.20 -8.87 -13.89
N HIS A 126 2.88 -9.92 -13.13
CA HIS A 126 1.49 -10.16 -12.69
C HIS A 126 0.90 -8.96 -11.93
N TYR A 127 1.77 -8.12 -11.38
CA TYR A 127 1.43 -6.93 -10.63
C TYR A 127 1.41 -5.72 -11.58
N SER A 128 0.24 -5.45 -12.14
CA SER A 128 -0.05 -4.22 -12.89
C SER A 128 -1.45 -3.73 -12.54
N ASN A 129 -1.67 -2.40 -12.66
CA ASN A 129 -2.99 -1.80 -12.46
C ASN A 129 -4.08 -2.48 -13.32
N ALA A 130 -3.82 -2.68 -14.62
CA ALA A 130 -4.77 -3.30 -15.53
C ALA A 130 -5.09 -4.75 -15.14
N ASN A 131 -4.09 -5.55 -14.75
CA ASN A 131 -4.35 -6.92 -14.31
C ASN A 131 -5.08 -6.96 -12.95
N CYS A 132 -4.75 -6.05 -12.04
CA CYS A 132 -5.44 -5.89 -10.75
C CYS A 132 -6.93 -5.62 -10.96
N GLN A 133 -7.25 -4.59 -11.77
CA GLN A 133 -8.63 -4.23 -12.10
C GLN A 133 -9.39 -5.39 -12.76
N LYS A 134 -8.76 -6.07 -13.72
CA LYS A 134 -9.33 -7.26 -14.37
C LYS A 134 -9.68 -8.35 -13.36
N LEU A 135 -8.78 -8.69 -12.44
CA LEU A 135 -9.01 -9.75 -11.45
C LEU A 135 -10.11 -9.38 -10.46
N ILE A 136 -10.19 -8.11 -10.04
CA ILE A 136 -11.30 -7.62 -9.19
C ILE A 136 -12.63 -7.70 -9.93
N ALA A 137 -12.68 -7.28 -11.20
CA ALA A 137 -13.89 -7.38 -12.03
C ALA A 137 -14.35 -8.84 -12.21
N GLN A 138 -13.42 -9.80 -12.13
CA GLN A 138 -13.69 -11.24 -12.14
C GLN A 138 -14.04 -11.81 -10.75
N GLY A 139 -14.14 -10.97 -9.71
CA GLY A 139 -14.42 -11.39 -8.33
C GLY A 139 -13.30 -12.22 -7.70
N ARG A 140 -12.07 -12.17 -8.23
CA ARG A 140 -10.95 -12.96 -7.72
C ARG A 140 -10.44 -12.36 -6.42
N ARG A 141 -10.38 -13.18 -5.38
CA ARG A 141 -9.88 -12.79 -4.05
C ARG A 141 -8.52 -13.40 -3.76
N PHE A 142 -7.70 -12.65 -3.03
CA PHE A 142 -6.48 -13.16 -2.42
C PHE A 142 -6.79 -13.58 -0.98
N ASN A 143 -6.75 -14.89 -0.71
CA ASN A 143 -7.20 -15.43 0.57
C ASN A 143 -6.05 -15.93 1.48
N ALA A 144 -4.79 -15.81 1.04
CA ALA A 144 -3.67 -16.34 1.80
C ALA A 144 -3.19 -15.39 2.91
N SER A 145 -2.92 -15.93 4.09
CA SER A 145 -2.18 -15.22 5.14
C SER A 145 -0.69 -15.33 4.89
N LEU A 146 0.05 -14.28 5.23
CA LEU A 146 1.49 -14.24 5.10
C LEU A 146 2.12 -14.31 6.49
N SER A 147 3.15 -15.13 6.65
CA SER A 147 3.91 -15.20 7.90
C SER A 147 5.00 -14.13 7.95
N PHE A 148 5.28 -13.64 9.15
CA PHE A 148 6.36 -12.70 9.45
C PHE A 148 6.84 -12.89 10.89
N ASN A 149 7.91 -12.19 11.27
CA ASN A 149 8.43 -12.22 12.65
C ASN A 149 7.53 -11.38 13.58
N HIS A 150 6.53 -12.03 14.20
CA HIS A 150 5.56 -11.37 15.09
C HIS A 150 6.22 -10.67 16.27
N LYS A 151 7.24 -11.30 16.88
CA LYS A 151 7.98 -10.75 18.01
C LYS A 151 8.64 -9.42 17.63
N LEU A 152 9.39 -9.40 16.54
CA LEU A 152 10.08 -8.20 16.05
C LEU A 152 9.10 -7.03 15.87
N ILE A 153 7.97 -7.26 15.20
CA ILE A 153 7.00 -6.21 14.91
C ILE A 153 6.28 -5.73 16.16
N LEU A 154 5.83 -6.66 17.00
CA LEU A 154 5.10 -6.31 18.22
C LEU A 154 6.01 -5.56 19.21
N GLN A 155 7.27 -5.96 19.33
CA GLN A 155 8.26 -5.22 20.13
C GLN A 155 8.53 -3.83 19.54
N ALA A 156 8.65 -3.70 18.21
CA ALA A 156 8.85 -2.40 17.57
C ALA A 156 7.69 -1.40 17.79
N VAL A 157 6.46 -1.88 17.99
CA VAL A 157 5.33 -1.02 18.37
C VAL A 157 5.16 -0.83 19.89
N GLY A 158 6.04 -1.45 20.68
CA GLY A 158 6.16 -1.26 22.13
C GLY A 158 5.43 -2.30 22.99
N TYR A 159 5.17 -3.50 22.48
CA TYR A 159 4.78 -4.64 23.32
C TYR A 159 6.01 -5.32 23.92
N THR A 160 5.88 -5.77 25.15
CA THR A 160 6.94 -6.40 25.94
C THR A 160 6.65 -7.88 26.15
N ASP A 161 7.66 -8.66 26.53
CA ASP A 161 7.46 -10.05 26.95
C ASP A 161 6.52 -10.14 28.17
N ALA A 162 6.48 -9.10 29.02
CA ALA A 162 5.55 -9.01 30.15
C ALA A 162 4.09 -8.90 29.68
N ASP A 163 3.80 -8.13 28.62
CA ASP A 163 2.45 -8.04 28.04
C ASP A 163 1.97 -9.40 27.52
N VAL A 164 2.86 -10.11 26.81
CA VAL A 164 2.57 -11.45 26.27
C VAL A 164 2.38 -12.45 27.41
N THR A 165 3.25 -12.44 28.41
CA THR A 165 3.19 -13.33 29.57
C THR A 165 1.93 -13.10 30.40
N ALA A 166 1.53 -11.84 30.61
CA ALA A 166 0.29 -11.50 31.32
C ALA A 166 -0.93 -12.07 30.61
N ARG A 167 -0.90 -12.14 29.27
CA ARG A 167 -2.00 -12.70 28.47
C ARG A 167 -1.96 -14.22 28.35
N PHE A 168 -0.77 -14.81 28.33
CA PHE A 168 -0.54 -16.25 28.16
C PHE A 168 0.35 -16.84 29.28
N PRO A 169 -0.10 -16.78 30.55
CA PRO A 169 0.73 -17.12 31.70
C PRO A 169 1.14 -18.59 31.78
N ARG A 170 0.45 -19.48 31.05
CA ARG A 170 0.73 -20.92 31.05
C ARG A 170 1.83 -21.33 30.06
N HIS A 171 2.16 -20.49 29.07
CA HIS A 171 3.12 -20.82 28.01
C HIS A 171 3.86 -19.57 27.46
N PRO A 172 4.67 -18.83 28.25
CA PRO A 172 5.41 -17.67 27.76
C PRO A 172 6.66 -18.10 26.95
N THR A 173 6.47 -18.84 25.86
CA THR A 173 7.53 -19.18 24.91
C THR A 173 7.56 -18.21 23.73
N GLU A 174 8.59 -18.30 22.90
CA GLU A 174 8.66 -17.56 21.64
C GLU A 174 7.43 -17.80 20.73
N ASP A 175 6.78 -18.95 20.86
CA ASP A 175 5.57 -19.30 20.12
C ASP A 175 4.34 -18.49 20.54
N SER A 176 4.36 -17.81 21.70
CA SER A 176 3.21 -17.02 22.20
C SER A 176 3.01 -15.69 21.48
N TRP A 177 3.99 -15.22 20.69
CA TRP A 177 3.87 -13.96 19.96
C TRP A 177 2.83 -13.99 18.83
N LEU A 178 2.70 -15.12 18.12
CA LEU A 178 1.68 -15.31 17.08
C LEU A 178 0.23 -15.30 17.65
N PRO A 179 -0.13 -16.11 18.66
CA PRO A 179 -1.46 -16.05 19.26
C PRO A 179 -1.71 -14.70 19.96
N TYR A 180 -0.69 -14.03 20.49
CA TYR A 180 -0.81 -12.66 20.98
C TYR A 180 -1.17 -11.67 19.87
N TYR A 181 -0.49 -11.71 18.73
CA TYR A 181 -0.85 -10.93 17.54
C TYR A 181 -2.30 -11.19 17.10
N HIS A 182 -2.70 -12.46 16.96
CA HIS A 182 -4.07 -12.79 16.55
C HIS A 182 -5.15 -12.35 17.55
N SER A 183 -4.80 -12.15 18.82
CA SER A 183 -5.76 -11.69 19.82
C SER A 183 -6.31 -10.29 19.53
N PHE A 184 -5.54 -9.41 18.87
CA PHE A 184 -5.97 -8.05 18.52
C PHE A 184 -7.16 -8.03 17.56
N PHE A 185 -7.26 -9.02 16.69
CA PHE A 185 -8.35 -9.13 15.71
C PHE A 185 -9.64 -9.71 16.32
N ARG A 186 -9.56 -10.28 17.53
CA ARG A 186 -10.72 -10.80 18.26
C ARG A 186 -11.29 -9.79 19.25
N LEU A 187 -10.44 -8.93 19.82
CA LEU A 187 -10.81 -8.07 20.94
C LEU A 187 -11.43 -6.73 20.53
N SER A 188 -11.39 -6.37 19.24
CA SER A 188 -11.94 -5.12 18.68
C SER A 188 -11.52 -3.84 19.42
N ASP A 189 -10.47 -3.89 20.24
CA ASP A 189 -10.05 -2.80 21.11
C ASP A 189 -9.15 -1.78 20.38
N GLY A 190 -8.78 -2.06 19.13
CA GLY A 190 -7.88 -1.24 18.31
C GLY A 190 -6.47 -1.08 18.87
N GLY A 191 -6.05 -1.92 19.82
CA GLY A 191 -4.78 -1.80 20.54
C GLY A 191 -3.57 -1.80 19.61
N LEU A 192 -3.51 -2.76 18.69
CA LEU A 192 -2.47 -2.81 17.66
C LEU A 192 -2.53 -1.61 16.71
N GLN A 193 -3.72 -1.29 16.19
CA GLN A 193 -3.92 -0.21 15.21
C GLN A 193 -3.39 1.14 15.73
N ARG A 194 -3.62 1.45 17.02
CA ARG A 194 -3.12 2.68 17.65
C ARG A 194 -1.59 2.75 17.73
N ARG A 195 -0.89 1.62 17.69
CA ARG A 195 0.57 1.57 17.84
C ARG A 195 1.30 1.38 16.51
N LEU A 196 0.64 0.94 15.45
CA LEU A 196 1.24 0.81 14.10
C LEU A 196 1.89 2.08 13.53
N PRO A 197 1.44 3.32 13.85
CA PRO A 197 2.17 4.52 13.45
C PRO A 197 3.63 4.58 13.94
N ARG A 198 3.98 3.83 15.00
CA ARG A 198 5.36 3.75 15.54
C ARG A 198 6.31 2.91 14.68
N LEU A 199 5.79 2.12 13.75
CA LEU A 199 6.63 1.35 12.83
C LEU A 199 7.38 2.29 11.87
N PRO A 200 8.65 1.98 11.51
CA PRO A 200 9.47 2.81 10.63
C PRO A 200 8.79 3.12 9.29
N ASP A 201 9.03 4.30 8.73
CA ASP A 201 8.57 4.63 7.39
C ASP A 201 9.75 4.51 6.40
N PHE A 202 9.64 3.61 5.42
CA PHE A 202 10.65 3.42 4.38
C PHE A 202 10.25 4.10 3.08
N SER A 203 9.18 4.90 3.06
CA SER A 203 8.59 5.41 1.84
C SER A 203 9.51 6.33 1.03
N SER A 204 10.52 6.92 1.68
CA SER A 204 11.54 7.81 1.13
C SER A 204 12.89 7.16 0.78
N ASN A 205 13.07 5.87 1.09
CA ASN A 205 14.33 5.13 0.89
C ASN A 205 14.27 4.18 -0.32
#